data_AF-A0A967LEG3-F1
#
_entry.id   AF-A0A967LEG3-F1
#
_cell.length_a   1.000
_cell.length_b   1.000
_cell.length_c   1.000
_cell.angle_alpha   90.00
_cell.angle_beta   90.00
_cell.angle_gamma   90.00
#
_symmetry.space_group_name_H-M   'P 1'
#
loop_
_entity.id
_entity.type
_entity.pdbx_description
1 polymer ?
#
loop_
_entity_poly.entity_id
_entity_poly.type
_entity_poly.pdbx_seq_one_letter_code
_entity_poly.pdbx_strand_id
1 'polypeptide(L)'
;MDIEGLGYQTVDLLMKNGLISDPADIFTLEAEELLKFEGWAEVSVNNLLTEIEAAKDRPLARLLTALGIPLVGTTVARALARAFPSMDL
;
A
#
# COMPACT_ATOMS: atom_id res chain seq x y z
N MET A 1 -5.49 -5.14 -4.76
CA MET A 1 -4.18 -4.48 -4.65
C MET A 1 -3.21 -5.34 -5.45
N ASP A 2 -3.26 -5.28 -6.78
CA ASP A 2 -2.18 -5.88 -7.57
C ASP A 2 -1.13 -4.78 -7.73
N ILE A 3 -0.11 -4.83 -6.88
CA ILE A 3 1.06 -3.95 -6.96
C ILE A 3 2.20 -4.85 -7.41
N GLU A 4 2.68 -4.65 -8.64
CA GLU A 4 3.85 -5.36 -9.14
C GLU A 4 5.08 -4.97 -8.30
N GLY A 5 5.74 -5.96 -7.69
CA GLY A 5 6.86 -5.75 -6.77
C GLY A 5 6.55 -6.01 -5.29
N LEU A 6 5.27 -5.98 -4.89
CA LEU A 6 4.82 -6.45 -3.56
C LEU A 6 4.47 -7.94 -3.59
N GLY A 7 5.49 -8.75 -3.82
CA GLY A 7 5.40 -10.20 -3.67
C GLY A 7 5.35 -10.61 -2.19
N TYR A 8 4.91 -11.84 -1.92
CA TYR A 8 4.89 -12.41 -0.57
C TYR A 8 6.25 -12.32 0.14
N GLN A 9 7.34 -12.54 -0.59
CA GLN A 9 8.70 -12.45 -0.04
C GLN A 9 9.08 -11.01 0.36
N THR A 10 8.69 -10.03 -0.46
CA THR A 10 8.88 -8.61 -0.17
C THR A 10 8.12 -8.20 1.08
N VAL A 11 6.85 -8.60 1.17
CA VAL A 11 5.97 -8.31 2.30
C VAL A 11 6.48 -8.96 3.59
N ASP A 12 6.92 -10.21 3.55
CA ASP A 12 7.51 -10.91 4.71
C ASP A 12 8.82 -10.24 5.17
N LEU A 13 9.66 -9.77 4.23
CA LEU A 13 10.86 -9.02 4.54
C LEU A 13 10.53 -7.68 5.22
N LEU A 14 9.57 -6.93 4.68
CA LEU A 14 9.16 -5.63 5.24
C LEU A 14 8.55 -5.81 6.65
N MET A 15 7.74 -6.85 6.85
CA MET A 15 7.19 -7.19 8.17
C MET A 15 8.26 -7.60 9.17
N LYS A 16 9.22 -8.45 8.76
CA LYS A 16 10.34 -8.86 9.64
C LYS A 16 11.23 -7.72 10.06
N ASN A 17 11.37 -6.71 9.21
CA ASN A 17 12.15 -5.51 9.51
C ASN A 17 11.32 -4.42 10.22
N GLY A 18 10.03 -4.67 10.49
CA GLY A 18 9.16 -3.75 11.22
C GLY A 18 8.78 -2.49 10.45
N LEU A 19 8.96 -2.48 9.13
CA LEU A 19 8.59 -1.34 8.26
C LEU A 19 7.10 -1.30 7.96
N ILE A 20 6.48 -2.48 7.93
CA ILE A 20 5.03 -2.62 7.76
C ILE A 20 4.52 -3.59 8.83
N SER A 21 3.42 -3.23 9.46
CA SER A 21 2.65 -4.07 10.37
C SER A 21 1.28 -4.38 9.78
N ASP A 22 0.76 -3.47 8.95
CA ASP A 22 -0.51 -3.60 8.28
C ASP A 22 -0.44 -3.24 6.79
N PRO A 23 -1.49 -3.55 6.01
CA PRO A 23 -1.53 -3.22 4.59
C PRO A 23 -1.60 -1.72 4.28
N ALA A 24 -1.94 -0.87 5.25
CA ALA A 24 -1.99 0.59 5.07
C ALA A 24 -0.58 1.20 5.16
N ASP A 25 0.32 0.61 5.95
CA ASP A 25 1.73 1.04 6.06
C ASP A 25 2.47 1.03 4.72
N ILE A 26 2.00 0.23 3.76
CA ILE A 26 2.54 0.21 2.40
C ILE A 26 2.46 1.59 1.74
N PHE A 27 1.44 2.39 2.06
CA PHE A 27 1.23 3.73 1.48
C PHE A 27 2.07 4.81 2.16
N THR A 28 2.67 4.51 3.32
CA THR A 28 3.56 5.40 4.08
C THR A 28 5.04 5.03 3.93
N LEU A 29 5.38 3.99 3.16
CA LEU A 29 6.77 3.59 2.90
C LEU A 29 7.55 4.68 2.16
N GLU A 30 8.72 5.02 2.68
CA GLU A 30 9.63 5.98 2.05
C GLU A 30 10.76 5.30 1.28
N ALA A 31 11.19 5.92 0.18
CA ALA A 31 12.30 5.42 -0.65
C ALA A 31 13.58 5.21 0.17
N GLU A 32 13.84 6.11 1.11
CA GLU A 32 15.04 6.10 1.97
C GLU A 32 15.09 4.90 2.91
N GLU A 33 13.93 4.38 3.33
CA GLU A 33 13.86 3.18 4.17
C GLU A 33 14.08 1.92 3.34
N LEU A 34 13.51 1.85 2.14
CA LEU A 34 13.66 0.71 1.24
C LEU A 34 15.10 0.58 0.72
N LEU A 35 15.78 1.70 0.46
CA LEU A 35 17.18 1.73 0.01
C LEU A 35 18.20 1.27 1.06
N LYS A 36 17.81 1.17 2.34
CA LYS A 36 18.69 0.65 3.42
C LYS A 36 18.82 -0.88 3.39
N PHE A 37 18.00 -1.57 2.60
CA PHE A 37 17.99 -3.04 2.55
C PHE A 37 18.84 -3.60 1.40
N GLU A 38 19.68 -4.59 1.72
CA GLU A 38 20.42 -5.34 0.70
C GLU A 38 19.45 -6.05 -0.26
N GLY A 39 19.62 -5.82 -1.56
CA GLY A 39 18.77 -6.36 -2.62
C GLY A 39 17.76 -5.38 -3.20
N TRP A 40 17.62 -4.17 -2.62
CA TRP A 40 16.77 -3.11 -3.16
C TRP A 40 17.60 -2.09 -3.94
N ALA A 41 17.41 -2.07 -5.25
CA ALA A 41 18.01 -1.05 -6.13
C ALA A 41 17.07 0.15 -6.28
N GLU A 42 17.62 1.35 -6.52
CA GLU A 42 16.83 2.57 -6.80
C GLU A 42 15.74 2.34 -7.85
N VAL A 43 16.02 1.55 -8.90
CA VAL A 43 15.04 1.21 -9.94
C VAL A 43 13.87 0.40 -9.36
N SER A 44 14.13 -0.58 -8.49
CA SER A 44 13.09 -1.39 -7.87
C SER A 44 12.26 -0.60 -6.87
N VAL A 45 12.90 0.30 -6.11
CA VAL A 45 12.23 1.19 -5.16
C VAL A 45 11.33 2.16 -5.90
N ASN A 46 11.83 2.80 -6.95
CA ASN A 46 11.05 3.72 -7.79
C ASN A 46 9.86 3.01 -8.46
N ASN A 47 10.05 1.79 -8.96
CA ASN A 47 8.95 1.01 -9.53
C ASN A 47 7.86 0.71 -8.49
N LEU A 48 8.27 0.28 -7.28
CA LEU A 48 7.33 0.00 -6.20
C LEU A 48 6.55 1.25 -5.79
N LEU A 49 7.23 2.38 -5.59
CA LEU A 49 6.58 3.65 -5.23
C LEU A 49 5.65 4.14 -6.33
N THR A 50 6.04 4.00 -7.60
CA THR A 50 5.18 4.35 -8.74
C THR A 50 3.91 3.50 -8.77
N GLU A 51 4.02 2.19 -8.52
CA GLU A 51 2.86 1.31 -8.45
C GLU A 51 1.98 1.57 -7.21
N ILE A 52 2.59 1.96 -6.08
CA ILE A 52 1.85 2.39 -4.88
C ILE A 52 1.08 3.68 -5.16
N GLU A 53 1.70 4.68 -5.80
CA GLU A 53 1.04 5.91 -6.23
C GLU A 53 -0.07 5.64 -7.26
N ALA A 54 0.19 4.78 -8.25
CA ALA A 54 -0.84 4.34 -9.20
C ALA A 54 -1.97 3.56 -8.51
N ALA A 55 -1.68 2.87 -7.40
CA ALA A 55 -2.68 2.22 -6.57
C ALA A 55 -3.49 3.20 -5.71
N LYS A 56 -2.94 4.37 -5.34
CA LYS A 56 -3.67 5.48 -4.70
C LYS A 56 -4.70 6.10 -5.64
N ASP A 57 -4.38 6.21 -6.93
CA ASP A 57 -5.32 6.67 -7.97
C ASP A 57 -6.45 5.67 -8.28
N ARG A 58 -6.34 4.42 -7.83
CA ARG A 58 -7.44 3.44 -7.96
C ARG A 58 -8.58 3.86 -7.03
N PRO A 59 -9.86 3.58 -7.39
CA PRO A 59 -10.99 4.03 -6.61
C PRO A 59 -10.85 3.65 -5.13
N LEU A 60 -10.87 4.63 -4.23
CA LEU A 60 -10.68 4.45 -2.78
C LEU A 60 -11.59 3.36 -2.20
N ALA A 61 -12.78 3.17 -2.79
CA ALA A 61 -13.70 2.10 -2.44
C ALA A 61 -13.09 0.69 -2.60
N ARG A 62 -12.27 0.47 -3.63
CA ARG A 62 -11.59 -0.82 -3.86
C ARG A 62 -10.44 -1.03 -2.88
N LEU A 63 -9.81 0.07 -2.47
CA LEU A 63 -8.72 0.11 -1.49
C LEU A 63 -9.25 -0.23 -0.09
N LEU A 64 -10.33 0.44 0.34
CA LEU A 64 -11.03 0.19 1.59
C LEU A 64 -11.57 -1.26 1.70
N THR A 65 -12.07 -1.84 0.61
CA THR A 65 -12.46 -3.26 0.62
C THR A 65 -11.28 -4.21 0.70
N ALA A 66 -10.14 -3.85 0.10
CA ALA A 66 -8.96 -4.70 0.08
C ALA A 66 -8.17 -4.66 1.40
N LEU A 67 -8.36 -3.59 2.20
CA LEU A 67 -7.75 -3.44 3.52
C LEU A 67 -8.35 -4.40 4.57
N GLY A 68 -9.50 -5.04 4.27
CA GLY A 68 -10.11 -6.04 5.16
C GLY A 68 -10.62 -5.45 6.47
N ILE A 69 -10.95 -4.14 6.51
CA ILE A 69 -11.47 -3.48 7.71
C ILE A 69 -12.77 -4.19 8.13
N PRO A 70 -12.89 -4.63 9.41
CA PRO A 70 -14.09 -5.27 9.90
C PRO A 70 -15.34 -4.42 9.61
N LEU A 71 -16.38 -5.05 9.07
CA LEU A 71 -17.66 -4.41 8.71
C LEU A 71 -17.61 -3.45 7.50
N VAL A 72 -16.45 -3.26 6.86
CA VAL A 72 -16.31 -2.42 5.65
C VAL A 72 -16.36 -3.30 4.40
N GLY A 73 -17.57 -3.61 3.96
CA GLY A 73 -17.81 -4.23 2.65
C GLY A 73 -17.85 -3.20 1.51
N THR A 74 -18.09 -3.67 0.28
CA THR A 74 -18.12 -2.85 -0.96
C THR A 74 -19.05 -1.63 -0.85
N THR A 75 -20.17 -1.77 -0.17
CA THR A 75 -21.15 -0.69 0.02
C THR A 75 -20.63 0.40 0.96
N VAL A 76 -20.06 0.00 2.10
CA VAL A 76 -19.52 0.92 3.11
C VAL A 76 -18.27 1.61 2.57
N ALA A 77 -17.40 0.85 1.91
CA ALA A 77 -16.22 1.38 1.24
C ALA A 77 -16.56 2.42 0.16
N ARG A 78 -17.61 2.19 -0.63
CA ARG A 78 -18.07 3.16 -1.63
C ARG A 78 -18.69 4.41 -1.01
N ALA A 79 -19.37 4.27 0.13
CA ALA A 79 -19.91 5.41 0.87
C ALA A 79 -18.77 6.25 1.47
N LEU A 80 -17.79 5.61 2.09
CA LEU A 80 -16.59 6.26 2.63
C LEU A 80 -15.79 6.96 1.54
N ALA A 81 -15.56 6.32 0.39
CA ALA A 81 -14.88 6.92 -0.76
C ALA A 81 -15.60 8.13 -1.38
N ARG A 82 -16.92 8.24 -1.19
CA ARG A 82 -17.69 9.41 -1.63
C ARG A 82 -17.66 10.53 -0.59
N ALA A 83 -17.63 10.17 0.70
CA ALA A 83 -17.58 11.12 1.80
C ALA A 83 -16.17 11.68 2.03
N PHE A 84 -15.15 10.87 1.76
CA PHE A 84 -13.73 11.19 1.91
C PHE A 84 -13.05 10.90 0.56
N PRO A 85 -12.99 11.89 -0.35
CA PRO A 85 -12.41 11.70 -1.67
C PRO A 85 -10.88 11.55 -1.64
N SER A 86 -10.23 12.00 -0.56
CA SER A 86 -8.82 11.77 -0.27
C SER A 86 -8.66 11.14 1.11
N MET A 87 -7.61 10.34 1.25
CA MET A 87 -7.11 9.91 2.55
C MET A 87 -5.98 10.87 2.90
N ASP A 88 -6.28 11.91 3.67
CA ASP A 88 -5.22 12.72 4.28
C ASP A 88 -4.64 11.89 5.43
N LEU A 89 -3.37 11.53 5.30
CA LEU A 89 -2.53 10.93 6.33
C LEU A 89 -1.85 12.02 7.15
#